data_AF-A0A971ZUB7-F1
#
_entry.id   AF-A0A971ZUB7-F1
#
_cell.length_a   1.000
_cell.length_b   1.000
_cell.length_c   1.000
_cell.angle_alpha   90.00
_cell.angle_beta   90.00
_cell.angle_gamma   90.00
#
_symmetry.space_group_name_H-M   'P 1'
#
loop_
_entity.id
_entity.type
_entity.pdbx_description
1 polymer ?
#
loop_
_entity_poly.entity_id
_entity_poly.type
_entity_poly.pdbx_seq_one_letter_code
_entity_poly.pdbx_strand_id
1 'polypeptide(L)'
;MRTTRIEIEGRQGCYATISRRRGSPDIEVVILTPKCPDGTTLEVTARGDADSENARRRFARNLHRILEGCEGANGDVEAYYHEVERFAD
;
A
#
# COMPACT_ATOMS: atom_id res chain seq x y z
N MET A 1 20.83 -6.56 -4.34
CA MET A 1 19.69 -6.57 -3.40
C MET A 1 18.41 -6.62 -4.23
N ARG A 2 17.60 -7.68 -4.12
CA ARG A 2 16.32 -7.81 -4.82
C ARG A 2 15.24 -7.17 -3.94
N THR A 3 14.86 -5.93 -4.23
CA THR A 3 13.66 -5.30 -3.67
C THR A 3 12.47 -5.90 -4.40
N THR A 4 11.54 -6.52 -3.68
CA THR A 4 10.24 -6.85 -4.28
C THR A 4 9.48 -5.53 -4.40
N ARG A 5 9.02 -5.18 -5.61
CA ARG A 5 8.30 -3.94 -5.92
C ARG A 5 7.06 -4.31 -6.73
N ILE A 6 5.91 -3.77 -6.35
CA ILE A 6 4.68 -3.80 -7.14
C ILE A 6 4.26 -2.36 -7.40
N GLU A 7 3.77 -2.11 -8.61
CA GLU A 7 3.23 -0.84 -9.05
C GLU A 7 1.73 -1.00 -9.23
N ILE A 8 0.97 -0.13 -8.57
CA ILE A 8 -0.48 -0.11 -8.63
C ILE A 8 -0.89 1.18 -9.31
N GLU A 9 -1.68 1.03 -10.37
CA GLU A 9 -2.30 2.14 -11.07
C GLU A 9 -3.72 2.29 -10.55
N GLY A 10 -4.06 3.49 -10.08
CA GLY A 10 -5.43 3.85 -9.72
C GLY A 10 -6.09 4.65 -10.83
N ARG A 11 -6.83 5.71 -10.44
CA ARG A 11 -7.35 6.67 -11.41
C ARG A 11 -6.22 7.36 -12.19
N GLN A 12 -6.54 7.94 -13.34
CA GLN A 12 -5.58 8.63 -14.20
C GLN A 12 -4.68 9.62 -13.42
N GLY A 13 -3.36 9.35 -13.45
CA GLY A 13 -2.34 10.17 -12.78
C GLY A 13 -2.11 9.83 -11.29
N CYS A 14 -2.81 8.84 -10.73
CA CYS A 14 -2.57 8.31 -9.39
C CYS A 14 -1.89 6.95 -9.47
N TYR A 15 -0.72 6.83 -8.85
CA TYR A 15 0.06 5.61 -8.81
C TYR A 15 0.52 5.33 -7.39
N ALA A 16 0.66 4.06 -7.03
CA ALA A 16 1.34 3.63 -5.83
C ALA A 16 2.43 2.63 -6.16
N THR A 17 3.54 2.72 -5.45
CA THR A 17 4.61 1.73 -5.47
C THR A 17 4.72 1.13 -4.10
N ILE A 18 4.46 -0.16 -3.98
CA ILE A 18 4.68 -0.92 -2.74
C ILE A 18 6.03 -1.63 -2.86
N SER A 19 6.89 -1.45 -1.87
CA SER A 19 8.18 -2.11 -1.83
C SER A 19 8.54 -2.56 -0.42
N ARG A 20 9.28 -3.67 -0.32
CA ARG A 20 9.87 -4.11 0.95
C ARG A 20 11.36 -4.32 0.77
N ARG A 21 12.16 -3.66 1.61
CA ARG A 21 13.60 -3.90 1.67
C ARG A 21 13.86 -5.21 2.40
N ARG A 22 14.75 -6.06 1.86
CA ARG A 22 15.12 -7.33 2.49
C ARG A 22 15.70 -7.07 3.89
N GLY A 23 15.09 -7.66 4.92
CA GLY A 23 15.49 -7.47 6.32
C GLY A 23 14.84 -6.27 7.01
N SER A 24 14.03 -5.47 6.29
CA SER A 24 13.19 -4.44 6.92
C SER A 24 11.93 -5.08 7.51
N PRO A 25 11.55 -4.72 8.75
CA PRO A 25 10.25 -5.08 9.30
C PRO A 25 9.11 -4.30 8.65
N ASP A 26 9.42 -3.26 7.86
CA ASP A 26 8.43 -2.32 7.33
C ASP A 26 8.33 -2.39 5.80
N ILE A 27 7.10 -2.20 5.32
CA ILE A 27 6.71 -2.04 3.92
C ILE A 27 6.68 -0.54 3.63
N GLU A 28 7.40 -0.12 2.60
CA GLU A 28 7.47 1.25 2.12
C GLU A 28 6.50 1.41 0.94
N VAL A 29 5.57 2.35 1.05
CA VAL A 29 4.59 2.64 0.00
C VAL A 29 4.72 4.08 -0.43
N VAL A 30 5.08 4.29 -1.70
CA VAL A 30 5.20 5.61 -2.30
C VAL A 30 3.97 5.88 -3.16
N ILE A 31 3.21 6.91 -2.82
CA ILE A 31 1.99 7.31 -3.52
C ILE A 31 2.28 8.57 -4.33
N LEU A 32 2.10 8.52 -5.64
CA LEU A 32 2.18 9.64 -6.56
C LEU A 32 0.76 10.02 -6.98
N THR A 33 0.38 11.27 -6.80
CA THR A 33 -0.93 11.78 -7.27
C THR A 33 -0.76 13.13 -7.94
N PRO A 34 -1.73 13.60 -8.75
CA PRO A 34 -1.63 14.93 -9.37
C PRO A 34 -1.57 16.07 -8.35
N LYS A 35 -2.05 15.84 -7.12
CA LYS A 35 -2.00 16.81 -6.02
C LYS A 35 -0.67 16.79 -5.26
N CYS A 36 0.04 15.66 -5.29
CA CYS A 36 1.34 15.46 -4.66
C CYS A 36 2.30 14.84 -5.70
N PRO A 37 2.82 15.65 -6.64
CA PRO A 37 3.68 15.15 -7.73
C PRO A 37 5.05 14.66 -7.23
N ASP A 38 5.53 15.18 -6.11
CA ASP A 38 6.78 14.73 -5.46
C ASP A 38 6.61 13.40 -4.73
N GLY A 39 5.38 12.89 -4.66
CA GLY A 39 5.04 11.66 -3.97
C GLY A 39 4.86 11.82 -2.46
N THR A 40 4.25 10.83 -1.84
CA THR A 40 4.14 10.71 -0.40
C THR A 40 4.51 9.29 -0.01
N THR A 41 5.55 9.16 0.82
CA THR A 41 5.98 7.88 1.36
C THR A 41 5.23 7.61 2.66
N LEU A 42 4.64 6.42 2.76
CA LEU A 42 4.03 5.88 3.96
C LEU A 42 4.72 4.58 4.31
N GLU A 43 4.94 4.35 5.60
CA GLU A 43 5.52 3.13 6.12
C GLU A 43 4.47 2.33 6.88
N VAL A 44 4.45 1.02 6.65
CA VAL A 44 3.54 0.08 7.29
C VAL A 44 4.32 -1.07 7.89
N THR A 45 4.07 -1.34 9.16
CA THR A 45 4.65 -2.48 9.86
C THR A 45 4.18 -3.80 9.24
N ALA A 46 5.11 -4.66 8.86
CA ALA A 46 4.83 -5.96 8.25
C ALA A 46 4.64 -7.10 9.28
N ARG A 47 4.66 -6.79 10.58
CA ARG A 47 4.59 -7.82 11.63
C ARG A 47 3.24 -8.53 11.61
N GLY A 48 3.25 -9.80 12.01
CA GLY A 48 2.09 -10.69 12.02
C GLY A 48 1.22 -10.64 13.27
N ASP A 49 1.33 -9.61 14.11
CA ASP A 49 0.43 -9.43 15.25
C ASP A 49 -0.95 -8.87 14.80
N ALA A 50 -1.99 -9.15 15.59
CA ALA A 50 -3.37 -8.78 15.28
C ALA A 50 -3.59 -7.26 15.15
N ASP A 51 -2.78 -6.45 15.85
CA ASP A 51 -2.79 -4.99 15.71
C ASP A 51 -2.22 -4.57 14.35
N SER A 52 -1.13 -5.21 13.91
CA SER A 52 -0.51 -5.00 12.60
C SER A 52 -1.37 -5.50 11.44
N GLU A 53 -2.17 -6.57 11.62
CA GLU A 53 -3.19 -6.98 10.65
C GLU A 53 -4.26 -5.89 10.46
N ASN A 54 -4.81 -5.37 11.56
CA ASN A 54 -5.77 -4.26 11.52
C ASN A 54 -5.17 -2.99 10.91
N ALA A 55 -3.89 -2.70 11.19
CA ALA A 55 -3.17 -1.59 10.60
C ALA A 55 -3.02 -1.74 9.08
N ARG A 56 -2.64 -2.92 8.58
CA ARG A 56 -2.54 -3.24 7.15
C ARG A 56 -3.88 -3.12 6.44
N ARG A 57 -4.96 -3.61 7.05
CA ARG A 57 -6.32 -3.48 6.49
C ARG A 57 -6.80 -2.02 6.43
N ARG A 58 -6.53 -1.23 7.48
CA ARG A 58 -6.81 0.22 7.47
C ARG A 58 -5.98 0.94 6.43
N PHE A 59 -4.72 0.56 6.26
CA PHE A 59 -3.83 1.11 5.26
C PHE A 59 -4.33 0.83 3.84
N ALA A 60 -4.70 -0.42 3.52
CA ALA A 60 -5.25 -0.80 2.23
C ALA A 60 -6.50 0.03 1.86
N ARG A 61 -7.41 0.25 2.84
CA ARG A 61 -8.58 1.14 2.66
C ARG A 61 -8.17 2.57 2.32
N ASN A 62 -7.17 3.11 3.03
CA ASN A 62 -6.71 4.47 2.80
C ASN A 62 -6.00 4.61 1.45
N LEU A 63 -5.16 3.64 1.09
CA LEU A 63 -4.46 3.59 -0.19
C LEU A 63 -5.45 3.58 -1.35
N HIS A 64 -6.45 2.69 -1.30
CA HIS A 64 -7.49 2.64 -2.32
C HIS A 64 -8.26 3.97 -2.42
N ARG A 65 -8.61 4.57 -1.28
CA ARG A 65 -9.26 5.89 -1.26
C ARG A 65 -8.40 6.99 -1.89
N ILE A 66 -7.10 6.97 -1.67
CA ILE A 66 -6.18 7.96 -2.24
C ILE A 66 -6.06 7.77 -3.76
N LEU A 67 -5.98 6.53 -4.22
CA LEU A 67 -5.78 6.18 -5.62
C LEU A 67 -7.05 6.37 -6.46
N GLU A 68 -8.21 5.94 -5.98
CA GLU A 68 -9.47 6.04 -6.71
C GLU A 68 -10.22 7.35 -6.42
N GLY A 69 -9.97 7.97 -5.26
CA GLY A 69 -10.70 9.15 -4.81
C GLY A 69 -12.11 8.85 -4.26
N CYS A 70 -12.49 7.57 -4.16
CA CYS A 70 -13.74 7.10 -3.58
C CYS A 70 -13.48 6.09 -2.46
N GLU A 71 -14.47 5.89 -1.60
CA GLU A 71 -14.45 4.80 -0.63
C GLU A 71 -14.83 3.51 -1.41
N GLY A 72 -13.85 2.64 -1.65
CA GLY A 72 -14.06 1.41 -2.42
C GLY A 72 -15.09 0.46 -1.82
N ALA A 73 -15.59 -0.44 -2.66
CA ALA A 73 -16.31 -1.59 -2.15
C ALA A 73 -15.35 -2.49 -1.36
N ASN A 74 -15.85 -3.22 -0.36
CA ASN A 74 -15.03 -4.11 0.47
C ASN A 74 -14.19 -5.09 -0.37
N GLY A 75 -14.66 -5.49 -1.55
CA GLY A 75 -13.92 -6.40 -2.45
C GLY A 75 -12.67 -5.78 -3.08
N ASP A 76 -12.70 -4.49 -3.44
CA ASP A 76 -11.54 -3.81 -4.01
C ASP A 76 -10.44 -3.65 -2.96
N VAL A 77 -10.84 -3.29 -1.74
CA VAL A 77 -9.93 -3.16 -0.59
C VAL A 77 -9.21 -4.48 -0.26
N GLU A 78 -9.88 -5.63 -0.38
CA GLU A 78 -9.26 -6.94 -0.13
C GLU A 78 -8.15 -7.24 -1.14
N ALA A 79 -8.25 -6.79 -2.40
CA ALA A 79 -7.18 -6.96 -3.38
C ALA A 79 -5.91 -6.21 -2.95
N TYR A 80 -6.05 -4.95 -2.53
CA TYR A 80 -4.94 -4.17 -1.97
C TYR A 80 -4.39 -4.78 -0.67
N TYR A 81 -5.27 -5.32 0.19
CA TYR A 81 -4.85 -6.00 1.41
C TYR A 81 -4.01 -7.25 1.10
N HIS A 82 -4.44 -8.10 0.18
CA HIS A 82 -3.70 -9.29 -0.22
C HIS A 82 -2.34 -8.97 -0.87
N GLU A 83 -2.24 -7.87 -1.63
CA GLU A 83 -0.94 -7.42 -2.13
C GLU A 83 -0.02 -7.01 -0.99
N VAL A 84 -0.49 -6.23 -0.02
CA VAL A 84 0.30 -5.85 1.18
C VAL A 84 0.68 -7.07 2.00
N GLU A 85 -0.22 -8.03 2.17
CA GLU A 85 0.01 -9.28 2.91
C GLU A 85 1.08 -10.15 2.26
N ARG A 86 1.11 -10.23 0.92
CA ARG A 86 2.19 -10.90 0.16
C ARG A 86 3.58 -10.34 0.44
N PHE A 87 3.69 -9.09 0.84
CA PHE A 87 4.96 -8.50 1.26
C PHE A 87 5.24 -8.71 2.72
N ALA A 88 4.26 -9.08 3.56
CA ALA A 88 4.45 -9.24 4.98
C ALA A 88 4.98 -10.64 5.36
N ASP A 89 4.53 -11.67 4.65
CA ASP A 89 5.07 -13.03 4.69
C ASP A 89 6.56 -13.08 4.26
#